data_AF-A0A971ZRF6-F1
#
_entry.id   AF-A0A971ZRF6-F1
#
_cell.length_a   1.000
_cell.length_b   1.000
_cell.length_c   1.000
_cell.angle_alpha   90.00
_cell.angle_beta   90.00
_cell.angle_gamma   90.00
#
_symmetry.space_group_name_H-M   'P 1'
#
loop_
_entity.id
_entity.type
_entity.pdbx_description
1 polymer ?
#
loop_
_entity_poly.entity_id
_entity_poly.type
_entity_poly.pdbx_seq_one_letter_code
_entity_poly.pdbx_strand_id
1 'polypeptide(L)'
;MIDRRIEATQYVLDRSWTCRKWRGHACGLVRDAVLLLPEKPVAADTVDAWRKRLAAHLKDRVRGGRVGNPVIIFILLNVVVPIVVRLVIEWWLNRKDA
;
A
#
# COMPACT_ATOMS: atom_id res chain seq x y z
N MET A 1 0.25 2.26 -17.17
CA MET A 1 0.38 2.79 -15.78
C MET A 1 -0.93 3.04 -15.03
N ILE A 2 -2.03 3.50 -15.68
CA ILE A 2 -3.34 3.70 -15.00
C ILE A 2 -3.92 2.35 -14.52
N ASP A 3 -3.81 1.32 -15.34
CA ASP A 3 -4.36 -0.01 -15.09
C ASP A 3 -3.86 -0.64 -13.77
N ARG A 4 -2.53 -0.70 -13.59
CA ARG A 4 -1.86 -1.25 -12.40
C ARG A 4 -2.38 -0.70 -11.06
N ARG A 5 -2.73 0.59 -11.04
CA ARG A 5 -3.24 1.26 -9.83
C ARG A 5 -4.66 0.84 -9.52
N ILE A 6 -5.48 0.66 -10.54
CA ILE A 6 -6.87 0.21 -10.42
C ILE A 6 -6.88 -1.25 -9.96
N GLU A 7 -6.13 -2.12 -10.63
CA GLU A 7 -5.97 -3.53 -10.27
C GLU A 7 -5.52 -3.71 -8.81
N ALA A 8 -4.45 -3.03 -8.39
CA ALA A 8 -3.93 -3.13 -7.03
C ALA A 8 -4.93 -2.60 -6.00
N THR A 9 -5.63 -1.51 -6.33
CA THR A 9 -6.64 -0.93 -5.44
C THR A 9 -7.82 -1.89 -5.26
N GLN A 10 -8.31 -2.49 -6.34
CA GLN A 10 -9.36 -3.51 -6.27
C GLN A 10 -8.90 -4.70 -5.43
N TYR A 11 -7.71 -5.25 -5.73
CA TYR A 11 -7.13 -6.36 -4.98
C TYR A 11 -7.08 -6.11 -3.47
N VAL A 12 -6.63 -4.92 -3.07
CA VAL A 12 -6.49 -4.53 -1.65
C VAL A 12 -7.85 -4.35 -0.98
N LEU A 13 -8.81 -3.74 -1.66
CA LEU A 13 -10.15 -3.49 -1.11
C LEU A 13 -10.97 -4.78 -0.98
N ASP A 14 -10.82 -5.70 -1.93
CA ASP A 14 -11.54 -6.98 -1.90
C ASP A 14 -11.03 -7.86 -0.75
N ARG A 15 -9.73 -7.82 -0.45
CA ARG A 15 -9.08 -8.64 0.59
C ARG A 15 -9.08 -8.03 1.99
N SER A 16 -9.42 -6.74 2.15
CA SER A 16 -9.39 -6.10 3.47
C SER A 16 -10.59 -5.22 3.76
N TRP A 17 -11.39 -5.64 4.76
CA TRP A 17 -12.48 -4.83 5.30
C TRP A 17 -11.98 -3.50 5.89
N THR A 18 -10.82 -3.50 6.54
CA THR A 18 -10.22 -2.28 7.09
C THR A 18 -9.89 -1.29 5.98
N CYS A 19 -9.33 -1.75 4.86
CA CYS A 19 -9.08 -0.88 3.70
C CYS A 19 -10.39 -0.35 3.09
N ARG A 20 -11.48 -1.14 3.10
CA ARG A 20 -12.82 -0.66 2.70
C ARG A 20 -13.37 0.43 3.63
N LYS A 21 -13.22 0.26 4.94
CA LYS A 21 -13.64 1.26 5.93
C LYS A 21 -12.86 2.59 5.76
N TRP A 22 -11.58 2.49 5.41
CA TRP A 22 -10.69 3.62 5.21
C TRP A 22 -10.43 3.94 3.72
N ARG A 23 -11.40 3.68 2.85
CA ARG A 23 -11.22 3.64 1.38
C ARG A 23 -10.50 4.85 0.82
N GLY A 24 -10.88 6.08 1.20
CA GLY A 24 -10.25 7.29 0.68
C GLY A 24 -8.73 7.33 0.93
N HIS A 25 -8.31 7.02 2.16
CA HIS A 25 -6.89 6.95 2.51
C HIS A 25 -6.21 5.73 1.91
N ALA A 26 -6.86 4.56 1.96
CA ALA A 26 -6.30 3.32 1.43
C ALA A 26 -6.01 3.42 -0.08
N CYS A 27 -6.93 3.97 -0.88
CA CYS A 27 -6.72 4.17 -2.31
C CYS A 27 -5.51 5.09 -2.60
N GLY A 28 -5.35 6.16 -1.82
CA GLY A 28 -4.18 7.05 -1.93
C GLY A 28 -2.88 6.32 -1.63
N LEU A 29 -2.84 5.57 -0.52
CA LEU A 29 -1.66 4.81 -0.10
C LEU A 29 -1.31 3.70 -1.09
N VAL A 30 -2.29 2.99 -1.63
CA VAL A 30 -2.07 1.97 -2.66
C VAL A 30 -1.50 2.59 -3.93
N ARG A 31 -2.06 3.71 -4.38
CA ARG A 31 -1.55 4.43 -5.55
C ARG A 31 -0.09 4.85 -5.38
N ASP A 32 0.26 5.43 -4.23
CA ASP A 32 1.63 5.85 -3.94
C ASP A 32 2.57 4.62 -3.88
N ALA A 33 2.11 3.52 -3.27
CA ALA A 33 2.88 2.27 -3.21
C ALA A 33 3.16 1.66 -4.60
N VAL A 34 2.15 1.60 -5.47
CA VAL A 34 2.29 1.03 -6.83
C VAL A 34 3.23 1.86 -7.69
N LEU A 35 3.25 3.19 -7.52
CA LEU A 35 4.18 4.06 -8.23
C LEU A 35 5.63 3.86 -7.80
N LEU A 36 5.86 3.44 -6.56
CA LEU A 36 7.19 3.18 -6.04
C LEU A 36 7.74 1.81 -6.49
N LEU A 37 6.85 0.86 -6.80
CA LEU A 37 7.22 -0.51 -7.13
C LEU A 37 7.70 -0.65 -8.58
N PRO A 38 8.72 -1.50 -8.83
CA PRO A 38 9.11 -1.88 -10.18
C PRO A 38 7.96 -2.51 -10.97
N GLU A 39 8.05 -2.49 -12.30
CA GLU A 39 7.05 -3.14 -13.14
C GLU A 39 7.03 -4.66 -12.97
N LYS A 40 8.20 -5.28 -12.91
CA LYS A 40 8.36 -6.72 -12.73
C LYS A 40 8.70 -7.05 -11.28
N PRO A 41 8.10 -8.11 -10.70
CA PRO A 41 8.49 -8.58 -9.38
C PRO A 41 9.95 -9.01 -9.35
N VAL A 42 10.64 -8.46 -8.35
CA VAL A 42 12.06 -8.69 -8.08
C VAL A 42 12.30 -10.06 -7.44
N ALA A 43 13.57 -10.42 -7.27
CA ALA A 43 13.96 -11.64 -6.55
C ALA A 43 13.56 -11.59 -5.07
N ALA A 44 13.32 -12.76 -4.48
CA ALA A 44 12.75 -12.91 -3.14
C ALA A 44 13.59 -12.25 -2.04
N ASP A 45 14.91 -12.23 -2.21
CA ASP A 45 15.91 -11.59 -1.34
C ASP A 45 15.73 -10.07 -1.21
N THR A 46 15.13 -9.41 -2.21
CA THR A 46 14.90 -7.96 -2.19
C THR A 46 13.50 -7.56 -1.74
N VAL A 47 12.58 -8.51 -1.56
CA VAL A 47 11.18 -8.26 -1.17
C VAL A 47 11.08 -7.57 0.19
N ASP A 48 11.90 -7.99 1.16
CA ASP A 48 11.90 -7.38 2.50
C ASP A 48 12.41 -5.94 2.49
N ALA A 49 13.38 -5.64 1.63
CA ALA A 49 13.85 -4.27 1.42
C ALA A 49 12.72 -3.39 0.84
N TRP A 50 11.97 -3.91 -0.13
CA TRP A 50 10.81 -3.22 -0.69
C TRP A 50 9.68 -3.03 0.32
N ARG A 51 9.38 -4.03 1.16
CA ARG A 51 8.41 -3.91 2.26
C ARG A 51 8.78 -2.78 3.20
N LYS A 52 10.04 -2.75 3.66
CA LYS A 52 10.54 -1.69 4.56
C LYS A 52 10.49 -0.32 3.90
N ARG A 53 10.91 -0.22 2.64
CA ARG A 53 10.91 1.04 1.88
C ARG A 53 9.50 1.58 1.66
N LEU A 54 8.55 0.73 1.27
CA LEU A 54 7.14 1.10 1.14
C LEU A 54 6.56 1.54 2.48
N ALA A 55 6.79 0.78 3.54
CA ALA A 55 6.29 1.13 4.87
C ALA A 55 6.81 2.49 5.34
N ALA A 56 8.10 2.78 5.16
CA ALA A 56 8.68 4.09 5.48
C ALA A 56 8.02 5.20 4.65
N HIS A 57 7.98 5.04 3.32
CA HIS A 57 7.41 6.04 2.42
C HIS A 57 5.94 6.36 2.73
N LEU A 58 5.11 5.33 2.95
CA LEU A 58 3.70 5.51 3.28
C LEU A 58 3.50 6.13 4.66
N LYS A 59 4.33 5.79 5.66
CA LYS A 59 4.29 6.43 6.97
C LYS A 59 4.64 7.91 6.89
N ASP A 60 5.67 8.25 6.12
CA ASP A 60 6.05 9.65 5.92
C ASP A 60 4.95 10.43 5.19
N ARG A 61 4.30 9.79 4.22
CA ARG A 61 3.13 10.38 3.53
C ARG A 61 1.97 10.66 4.48
N VAL A 62 1.66 9.73 5.39
CA VAL A 62 0.61 9.91 6.40
C VAL A 62 0.98 11.02 7.38
N ARG A 63 2.24 11.08 7.81
CA ARG A 63 2.75 12.13 8.74
C ARG A 63 2.81 13.52 8.11
N GLY A 64 3.17 13.61 6.84
CA GLY A 64 3.22 14.86 6.08
C GLY A 64 1.86 15.30 5.52
N GLY A 65 0.83 14.47 5.64
CA GLY A 65 -0.53 14.81 5.22
C GLY A 65 -1.21 15.78 6.19
N ARG A 66 -2.11 16.62 5.68
CA ARG A 66 -2.96 17.51 6.49
C ARG A 66 -4.10 16.75 7.20
N VAL A 67 -3.80 15.62 7.82
CA VAL A 67 -4.78 14.90 8.64
C VAL A 67 -4.81 15.60 10.00
N GLY A 68 -5.78 16.49 10.21
CA GLY A 68 -5.85 17.30 11.44
C GLY A 68 -6.17 16.50 12.71
N ASN A 69 -6.52 15.22 12.60
CA ASN A 69 -6.91 14.39 13.73
C ASN A 69 -5.81 13.35 14.10
N PRO A 70 -5.20 13.44 15.30
CA PRO A 70 -4.12 12.55 15.72
C PRO A 70 -4.57 11.09 15.89
N VAL A 71 -5.84 10.83 16.22
CA VAL A 71 -6.39 9.47 16.31
C VAL A 71 -6.43 8.83 14.93
N ILE A 72 -6.83 9.58 13.91
CA ILE A 72 -6.83 9.10 12.53
C ILE A 72 -5.40 8.79 12.08
N ILE A 73 -4.43 9.67 12.35
CA ILE A 73 -3.02 9.43 12.05
C ILE A 73 -2.55 8.12 12.72
N PHE A 74 -2.88 7.92 14.00
CA PHE A 74 -2.50 6.70 14.72
C PHE A 74 -3.06 5.44 14.05
N ILE A 75 -4.34 5.46 13.65
CA ILE A 75 -4.97 4.32 12.96
C ILE A 75 -4.32 4.10 11.59
N LEU A 76 -4.05 5.16 10.84
CA LEU A 76 -3.42 5.05 9.53
C LEU A 76 -2.02 4.44 9.65
N LEU A 77 -1.19 4.91 10.58
CA LEU A 77 0.19 4.44 10.75
C LEU A 77 0.30 3.01 11.28
N ASN A 78 -0.58 2.63 12.22
CA ASN A 78 -0.46 1.35 12.92
C ASN A 78 -1.35 0.25 12.35
N VAL A 79 -2.40 0.59 11.61
CA VAL A 79 -3.37 -0.37 11.08
C VAL A 79 -3.40 -0.35 9.55
N VAL A 80 -3.71 0.80 8.95
CA VAL A 80 -3.96 0.85 7.50
C VAL A 80 -2.67 0.67 6.70
N VAL A 81 -1.59 1.35 7.04
CA VAL A 81 -0.32 1.27 6.31
C VAL A 81 0.24 -0.16 6.30
N PRO A 82 0.37 -0.88 7.43
CA PRO A 82 0.85 -2.27 7.42
C PRO A 82 0.01 -3.20 6.53
N ILE A 83 -1.32 -3.04 6.55
CA ILE A 83 -2.24 -3.82 5.71
C ILE A 83 -2.01 -3.51 4.23
N VAL A 84 -1.93 -2.24 3.87
CA VAL A 84 -1.67 -1.80 2.49
C VAL A 84 -0.33 -2.34 1.99
N VAL A 85 0.75 -2.19 2.76
CA VAL A 85 2.09 -2.70 2.38
C VAL A 85 2.05 -4.20 2.13
N ARG A 86 1.42 -4.96 3.04
CA ARG A 86 1.31 -6.42 2.91
C ARG A 86 0.58 -6.80 1.63
N LEU A 87 -0.60 -6.25 1.41
CA LEU A 87 -1.46 -6.63 0.28
C LEU A 87 -0.92 -6.14 -1.07
N VAL A 88 -0.30 -4.96 -1.12
CA VAL A 88 0.32 -4.46 -2.35
C VAL A 88 1.54 -5.31 -2.75
N ILE A 89 2.36 -5.72 -1.78
CA ILE A 89 3.50 -6.62 -2.05
C ILE A 89 3.00 -8.00 -2.49
N GLU A 90 1.99 -8.55 -1.83
CA GLU A 90 1.38 -9.82 -2.21
C GLU A 90 0.83 -9.77 -3.64
N TRP A 91 0.04 -8.74 -3.97
CA TRP A 91 -0.43 -8.50 -5.33
C TRP A 91 0.72 -8.41 -6.34
N TRP A 92 1.77 -7.66 -6.00
CA TRP A 92 2.91 -7.45 -6.89
C TRP A 92 3.69 -8.74 -7.18
N LEU A 93 3.86 -9.59 -6.17
CA LEU A 93 4.52 -10.89 -6.32
C LEU A 93 3.68 -11.87 -7.13
N ASN A 94 2.36 -11.92 -6.87
CA ASN A 94 1.44 -12.83 -7.56
C ASN A 94 1.21 -12.46 -9.04
N ARG A 95 1.65 -11.27 -9.50
CA ARG A 95 1.63 -10.91 -10.93
C ARG A 95 2.60 -11.71 -11.80
N LYS A 96 3.54 -12.46 -11.20
CA LYS A 96 4.48 -13.30 -11.96
C LYS A 96 3.82 -14.53 -12.56
N ASP A 97 2.66 -14.93 -12.02
CA ASP A 97 1.92 -16.13 -12.41
C ASP A 97 0.74 -15.84 -13.35
N ALA A 98 0.64 -14.62 -13.88
CA ALA A 98 -0.44 -14.18 -14.79
C ALA A 98 0.11 -13.70 -16.15
#